data_AF-C4Q820-F1
#
_entry.id   AF-C4Q820-F1
#
_cell.length_a   1.000
_cell.length_b   1.000
_cell.length_c   1.000
_cell.angle_alpha   90.00
_cell.angle_beta   90.00
_cell.angle_gamma   90.00
#
_symmetry.space_group_name_H-M   'P 1'
#
loop_
_entity.id
_entity.type
_entity.pdbx_description
1 polymer ?
#
loop_
_entity_poly.entity_id
_entity_poly.type
_entity_poly.pdbx_seq_one_letter_code
_entity_poly.pdbx_strand_id
1 'polypeptide(L)'
;MISYDEFKDNCRESLETGDFEWMKIVPYDSRFPNTNQTPKCVQNFVDFQRCKRIYGEEYKACNYFMRTAQLLCPSSWIEKWEREVENNVLPYKI
;
A
#
# COMPACT_ATOMS: atom_id res chain seq x y z
N MET A 1 -19.73 -10.39 4.09
CA MET A 1 -18.69 -9.63 4.84
C MET A 1 -17.74 -10.68 5.39
N ILE A 2 -16.44 -10.53 5.15
CA ILE A 2 -15.41 -11.47 5.62
C ILE A 2 -15.48 -11.53 7.15
N SER A 3 -15.39 -12.72 7.73
CA SER A 3 -15.37 -12.87 9.19
C SER A 3 -14.05 -12.34 9.76
N TYR A 4 -14.00 -11.98 11.03
CA TYR A 4 -12.74 -11.51 11.63
C TYR A 4 -11.65 -12.59 11.62
N ASP A 5 -12.02 -13.86 11.75
CA ASP A 5 -11.07 -14.98 11.72
C ASP A 5 -10.56 -15.21 10.29
N GLU A 6 -11.45 -15.20 9.29
CA GLU A 6 -11.08 -15.26 7.88
C GLU A 6 -10.18 -14.08 7.49
N PHE A 7 -10.45 -12.88 8.00
CA PHE A 7 -9.60 -11.71 7.79
C PHE A 7 -8.19 -11.94 8.34
N LYS A 8 -8.06 -12.51 9.54
CA LYS A 8 -6.75 -12.81 10.15
C LYS A 8 -5.98 -13.86 9.36
N ASP A 9 -6.65 -14.90 8.92
CA ASP A 9 -6.02 -15.99 8.17
C ASP A 9 -5.55 -15.49 6.81
N ASN A 10 -6.38 -14.71 6.09
CA ASN A 10 -5.97 -14.06 4.86
C ASN A 10 -4.79 -13.10 5.08
N CYS A 11 -4.77 -12.33 6.17
CA CYS A 11 -3.63 -11.47 6.49
C CYS A 11 -2.34 -12.27 6.66
N ARG A 12 -2.38 -13.42 7.35
CA ARG A 12 -1.21 -14.28 7.56
C ARG A 12 -0.73 -14.89 6.25
N GLU A 13 -1.64 -15.41 5.45
CA GLU A 13 -1.33 -15.99 4.14
C GLU A 13 -0.69 -14.94 3.22
N SER A 14 -1.27 -13.74 3.15
CA SER A 14 -0.74 -12.66 2.29
C SER A 14 0.64 -12.14 2.68
N LEU A 15 0.99 -12.21 3.96
CA LEU A 15 2.35 -11.83 4.39
C LEU A 15 3.40 -12.80 3.81
N GLU A 16 3.05 -14.06 3.63
CA GLU A 16 3.93 -15.09 3.04
C GLU A 16 3.87 -15.09 1.49
N THR A 17 2.67 -14.95 0.92
CA THR A 17 2.46 -15.05 -0.54
C THR A 17 2.71 -13.72 -1.26
N GLY A 18 2.50 -12.59 -0.58
CA GLY A 18 2.49 -11.25 -1.17
C GLY A 18 1.19 -10.91 -1.91
N ASP A 19 0.20 -11.80 -1.88
CA ASP A 19 -1.08 -11.61 -2.56
C ASP A 19 -2.10 -10.98 -1.60
N PHE A 20 -2.42 -9.71 -1.83
CA PHE A 20 -3.45 -8.97 -1.08
C PHE A 20 -4.70 -8.70 -1.94
N GLU A 21 -4.93 -9.43 -3.03
CA GLU A 21 -6.03 -9.18 -3.96
C GLU A 21 -7.42 -9.42 -3.33
N TRP A 22 -7.49 -10.30 -2.32
CA TRP A 22 -8.69 -10.50 -1.50
C TRP A 22 -9.12 -9.21 -0.76
N MET A 23 -8.19 -8.31 -0.48
CA MET A 23 -8.49 -7.01 0.12
C MET A 23 -9.18 -6.14 -0.92
N LYS A 24 -10.50 -5.94 -0.75
CA LYS A 24 -11.33 -5.05 -1.56
C LYS A 24 -11.59 -3.68 -0.90
N ILE A 25 -11.41 -3.61 0.42
CA ILE A 25 -11.62 -2.41 1.24
C ILE A 25 -10.40 -2.26 2.13
N VAL A 26 -9.91 -1.03 2.28
CA VAL A 26 -8.79 -0.73 3.18
C VAL A 26 -9.29 -0.60 4.62
N PRO A 27 -8.66 -1.25 5.61
CA PRO A 27 -9.05 -1.15 7.01
C PRO A 27 -8.90 0.30 7.53
N TYR A 28 -9.66 0.65 8.57
CA TYR A 28 -9.52 1.96 9.23
C TYR A 28 -8.11 2.14 9.78
N ASP A 29 -7.54 3.32 9.58
CA ASP A 29 -6.21 3.69 10.05
C ASP A 29 -6.34 4.96 10.88
N SER A 30 -6.04 4.87 12.18
CA SER A 30 -6.19 5.96 13.15
C SER A 30 -5.28 7.15 12.86
N ARG A 31 -4.24 6.98 12.02
CA ARG A 31 -3.41 8.08 11.52
C ARG A 31 -4.17 9.00 10.56
N PHE A 32 -5.23 8.48 9.93
CA PHE A 32 -6.02 9.16 8.91
C PHE A 32 -7.52 9.10 9.24
N PRO A 33 -7.98 9.73 10.34
CA PRO A 33 -9.37 9.61 10.81
C PRO A 33 -10.39 10.39 9.97
N ASN A 34 -9.94 11.33 9.14
CA ASN A 34 -10.80 12.22 8.37
C ASN A 34 -11.40 11.51 7.14
N THR A 35 -12.57 11.96 6.70
CA THR A 35 -13.23 11.45 5.48
C THR A 35 -12.34 11.56 4.24
N ASN A 36 -11.51 12.60 4.16
CA ASN A 36 -10.52 12.72 3.09
C ASN A 36 -9.34 11.77 3.32
N GLN A 37 -9.33 10.63 2.63
CA GLN A 37 -8.30 9.59 2.70
C GLN A 37 -7.09 9.84 1.78
N THR A 38 -7.01 11.00 1.12
CA THR A 38 -5.86 11.37 0.26
C THR A 38 -4.51 11.22 0.97
N PRO A 39 -4.32 11.67 2.23
CA PRO A 39 -3.04 11.49 2.92
C PRO A 39 -2.68 10.02 3.15
N LYS A 40 -3.67 9.15 3.37
CA LYS A 40 -3.46 7.70 3.51
C LYS A 40 -3.00 7.07 2.21
N CYS A 41 -3.62 7.46 1.10
CA CYS A 41 -3.20 7.07 -0.24
C CYS A 41 -1.70 7.40 -0.47
N VAL A 42 -1.33 8.68 -0.29
CA VAL A 42 0.04 9.17 -0.50
C VAL A 42 1.02 8.44 0.42
N GLN A 43 0.70 8.30 1.70
CA GLN A 43 1.59 7.65 2.67
C GLN A 43 1.83 6.18 2.30
N ASN A 44 0.80 5.44 1.88
CA ASN A 44 0.97 4.03 1.49
C ASN A 44 1.82 3.87 0.23
N PHE A 45 1.70 4.77 -0.75
CA PHE A 45 2.60 4.74 -1.91
C PHE A 45 4.07 4.98 -1.49
N VAL A 46 4.31 5.98 -0.64
CA VAL A 46 5.67 6.27 -0.13
C VAL A 46 6.21 5.11 0.71
N ASP A 47 5.38 4.51 1.57
CA ASP A 47 5.76 3.36 2.39
C ASP A 47 6.10 2.13 1.54
N PHE A 48 5.40 1.91 0.42
CA PHE A 48 5.75 0.87 -0.55
C PHE A 48 7.17 1.08 -1.11
N GLN A 49 7.47 2.30 -1.57
CA GLN A 49 8.81 2.61 -2.12
C GLN A 49 9.92 2.49 -1.07
N ARG A 50 9.66 2.94 0.17
CA ARG A 50 10.58 2.75 1.30
C ARG A 50 10.81 1.28 1.63
N CYS A 51 9.73 0.50 1.64
CA CYS A 51 9.77 -0.92 1.95
C CYS A 51 10.62 -1.68 0.92
N LYS A 52 10.40 -1.43 -0.38
CA LYS A 52 11.24 -1.97 -1.46
C LYS A 52 12.72 -1.61 -1.30
N ARG A 53 13.01 -0.36 -0.90
CA ARG A 53 14.39 0.10 -0.73
C ARG A 53 15.11 -0.54 0.46
N ILE A 54 14.42 -0.73 1.59
CA ILE A 54 14.99 -1.27 2.82
C ILE A 54 15.12 -2.79 2.77
N TYR A 55 14.08 -3.48 2.31
CA TYR A 55 13.99 -4.94 2.35
C TYR A 55 14.27 -5.62 1.01
N GLY A 56 14.33 -4.86 -0.09
CA GLY A 56 14.43 -5.37 -1.45
C GLY A 56 13.07 -5.58 -2.11
N GLU A 57 13.08 -5.74 -3.44
CA GLU A 57 11.85 -5.91 -4.24
C GLU A 57 11.17 -7.27 -3.98
N GLU A 58 11.94 -8.27 -3.54
CA GLU A 58 11.46 -9.62 -3.23
C GLU A 58 10.71 -9.69 -1.88
N TYR A 59 10.72 -8.62 -1.08
CA TYR A 59 10.01 -8.61 0.20
C TYR A 59 8.50 -8.42 -0.02
N LYS A 60 7.82 -9.54 -0.23
CA LYS A 60 6.40 -9.67 -0.55
C LYS A 60 5.45 -8.90 0.35
N ALA A 61 5.75 -8.75 1.64
CA ALA A 61 4.91 -8.01 2.56
C ALA A 61 4.77 -6.52 2.18
N CYS A 62 5.72 -5.94 1.42
CA CYS A 62 5.59 -4.59 0.87
C CYS A 62 4.35 -4.42 -0.01
N ASN A 63 3.87 -5.49 -0.65
CA ASN A 63 2.71 -5.45 -1.56
C ASN A 63 1.43 -4.98 -0.85
N TYR A 64 1.34 -5.14 0.47
CA TYR A 64 0.23 -4.58 1.25
C TYR A 64 0.08 -3.06 1.04
N PHE A 65 1.21 -2.34 1.06
CA PHE A 65 1.23 -0.89 0.88
C PHE A 65 0.82 -0.50 -0.54
N MET A 66 1.33 -1.22 -1.55
CA MET A 66 0.94 -0.96 -2.94
C MET A 66 -0.54 -1.25 -3.17
N ARG A 67 -1.06 -2.37 -2.64
CA ARG A 67 -2.49 -2.69 -2.73
C ARG A 67 -3.34 -1.63 -2.05
N THR A 68 -2.93 -1.16 -0.88
CA THR A 68 -3.61 -0.07 -0.17
C THR A 68 -3.62 1.23 -0.98
N ALA A 69 -2.49 1.58 -1.59
CA ALA A 69 -2.38 2.73 -2.47
C ALA A 69 -3.31 2.59 -3.69
N GLN A 70 -3.34 1.44 -4.36
CA GLN A 70 -4.21 1.17 -5.51
C GLN A 70 -5.71 1.29 -5.19
N LEU A 71 -6.13 0.92 -3.97
CA LEU A 71 -7.53 1.03 -3.56
C LEU A 71 -7.96 2.46 -3.17
N LEU A 72 -7.01 3.32 -2.76
CA LEU A 72 -7.31 4.68 -2.27
C LEU A 72 -6.96 5.78 -3.27
N CYS A 73 -5.92 5.58 -4.05
CA CYS A 73 -5.39 6.57 -4.97
C CYS A 73 -6.03 6.48 -6.35
N PRO A 74 -6.24 7.60 -7.04
CA PRO A 74 -6.46 7.58 -8.48
C PRO A 74 -5.27 6.91 -9.20
N SER A 75 -5.53 6.03 -10.16
CA SER A 75 -4.46 5.32 -10.92
C SER A 75 -3.45 6.28 -11.56
N SER A 76 -3.95 7.38 -12.14
CA SER A 76 -3.13 8.44 -12.73
C SER A 76 -2.09 9.05 -11.77
N TRP A 77 -2.36 9.07 -10.47
CA TRP A 77 -1.41 9.57 -9.47
C TRP A 77 -0.30 8.57 -9.23
N ILE A 78 -0.64 7.28 -9.13
CA ILE A 78 0.33 6.19 -8.98
C ILE A 78 1.27 6.17 -10.19
N GLU A 79 0.73 6.14 -11.42
CA GLU A 79 1.53 6.14 -12.65
C GLU A 79 2.44 7.37 -12.78
N LYS A 80 1.99 8.53 -12.29
CA LYS A 80 2.80 9.73 -12.22
C LYS A 80 3.95 9.54 -11.21
N TRP A 81 3.64 9.11 -9.99
CA TRP A 81 4.65 8.97 -8.95
C TRP A 81 5.64 7.84 -9.24
N GLU A 82 5.24 6.76 -9.90
CA GLU A 82 6.15 5.72 -10.38
C GLU A 82 7.21 6.28 -11.33
N ARG A 83 6.80 7.13 -12.29
CA ARG A 83 7.75 7.87 -13.14
C ARG A 83 8.62 8.84 -12.35
N GLU A 84 8.10 9.48 -11.32
CA GLU A 84 8.90 10.37 -10.46
C GLU A 84 9.94 9.60 -9.63
N VAL A 85 9.61 8.38 -9.18
CA VAL A 85 10.54 7.48 -8.50
C VAL A 85 11.63 7.03 -9.45
N GLU A 86 11.28 6.58 -10.65
CA GLU A 86 12.24 6.18 -11.69
C GLU A 86 13.21 7.31 -12.04
N ASN A 87 12.70 8.53 -12.15
CA ASN A 87 13.51 9.72 -12.43
C ASN A 87 14.22 10.31 -11.19
N ASN A 88 14.09 9.72 -10.01
CA ASN A 88 14.64 10.24 -8.74
C ASN A 88 14.20 11.68 -8.41
N VAL A 89 12.98 12.08 -8.77
CA VAL A 89 12.42 13.42 -8.54
C VAL A 89 11.27 13.45 -7.54
N LEU A 90 10.89 12.31 -6.97
CA LEU A 90 9.83 12.24 -5.96
C LEU A 90 10.20 13.12 -4.73
N PRO A 91 9.34 14.06 -4.28
CA PRO A 91 9.68 14.99 -3.20
C PRO A 91 9.68 14.35 -1.80
N TYR A 92 9.28 13.07 -1.70
CA TYR A 92 9.27 12.33 -0.46
C TYR A 92 10.59 11.59 -0.26
N LYS A 93 11.07 11.56 0.99
CA LYS A 93 12.18 10.68 1.36
C LYS A 93 11.71 9.23 1.26
N ILE A 94 12.22 8.50 0.28
CA ILE A 94 12.09 7.03 0.15
C ILE A 94 13.33 6.32 0.65
#